data_AF-A0A7Y2E1V9-F1
#
_entry.id   AF-A0A7Y2E1V9-F1
#
_cell.length_a   1.000
_cell.length_b   1.000
_cell.length_c   1.000
_cell.angle_alpha   90.00
_cell.angle_beta   90.00
_cell.angle_gamma   90.00
#
_symmetry.space_group_name_H-M   'P 1'
#
loop_
_entity.id
_entity.type
_entity.pdbx_description
1 polymer ?
#
loop_
_entity_poly.entity_id
_entity_poly.type
_entity_poly.pdbx_seq_one_letter_code
_entity_poly.pdbx_strand_id
1 'polypeptide(L)'
;MTVERLLDLYAHMRWADGEVWDSVLSSEACAGDERILATLHHLHTTQLAFLDVWLGREFEFRRRDGEDAAAVRALADTFHDQVRAYLGSVRDDALGGELTVPWTKYFEKRLGRSAGRVKLGESMYQVVSHSMHHRGQVSMLIRELGADPPLVDYIVWLWLDRPT
;
A
#
# COMPACT_ATOMS: atom_id res chain seq x y z
N MET A 1 -19.54 0.21 0.21
CA MET A 1 -18.28 0.29 0.99
C MET A 1 -18.64 0.81 2.36
N THR A 2 -18.18 0.17 3.43
CA THR A 2 -18.36 0.63 4.82
C THR A 2 -16.98 0.75 5.48
N VAL A 3 -16.88 1.54 6.54
CA VAL A 3 -15.66 1.69 7.34
C VAL A 3 -15.25 0.35 7.93
N GLU A 4 -16.20 -0.47 8.40
CA GLU A 4 -15.93 -1.83 8.87
C GLU A 4 -15.22 -2.67 7.80
N ARG A 5 -15.73 -2.67 6.55
CA ARG A 5 -15.09 -3.41 5.45
C ARG A 5 -13.70 -2.88 5.14
N LEU A 6 -13.50 -1.56 5.21
CA LEU A 6 -12.18 -0.95 4.99
C LEU A 6 -11.20 -1.32 6.11
N LEU A 7 -11.62 -1.27 7.38
CA LEU A 7 -10.79 -1.72 8.51
C LEU A 7 -10.31 -3.16 8.31
N ASP A 8 -11.21 -4.04 7.86
CA ASP A 8 -10.89 -5.43 7.53
C ASP A 8 -9.85 -5.55 6.41
N LEU A 9 -10.01 -4.79 5.33
CA LEU A 9 -9.08 -4.79 4.21
C LEU A 9 -7.70 -4.22 4.57
N TYR A 10 -7.65 -3.18 5.41
CA TYR A 10 -6.39 -2.59 5.86
C TYR A 10 -5.67 -3.45 6.90
N ALA A 11 -6.41 -4.15 7.76
CA ALA A 11 -5.84 -5.14 8.67
C ALA A 11 -5.18 -6.28 7.88
N HIS A 12 -5.89 -6.84 6.89
CA HIS A 12 -5.30 -7.81 5.96
C HIS A 12 -4.09 -7.23 5.21
N MET A 13 -4.19 -5.99 4.71
CA MET A 13 -3.08 -5.35 4.01
C MET A 13 -1.83 -5.24 4.89
N ARG A 14 -1.98 -4.83 6.17
CA ARG A 14 -0.87 -4.78 7.13
C ARG A 14 -0.20 -6.13 7.31
N TRP A 15 -0.98 -7.17 7.59
CA TRP A 15 -0.48 -8.52 7.74
C TRP A 15 0.27 -8.98 6.48
N ALA A 16 -0.36 -8.87 5.31
CA ALA A 16 0.22 -9.34 4.07
C ALA A 16 1.44 -8.51 3.58
N ASP A 17 1.52 -7.22 3.90
CA ASP A 17 2.75 -6.45 3.69
C ASP A 17 3.88 -6.97 4.61
N GLY A 18 3.54 -7.30 5.86
CA GLY A 18 4.45 -7.92 6.83
C GLY A 18 5.02 -9.26 6.34
N GLU A 19 4.16 -10.18 5.89
CA GLU A 19 4.58 -11.50 5.36
C GLU A 19 5.52 -11.36 4.14
N VAL A 20 5.26 -10.39 3.25
CA VAL A 20 6.15 -10.11 2.11
C VAL A 20 7.51 -9.62 2.60
N TRP A 21 7.55 -8.74 3.58
CA TRP A 21 8.80 -8.30 4.15
C TRP A 21 9.56 -9.41 4.88
N ASP A 22 8.87 -10.27 5.62
CA ASP A 22 9.49 -11.39 6.31
C ASP A 22 10.13 -12.36 5.30
N SER A 23 9.44 -12.65 4.19
CA SER A 23 10.00 -13.42 3.07
C SER A 23 11.21 -12.72 2.44
N VAL A 24 11.13 -11.43 2.14
CA VAL A 24 12.25 -10.65 1.56
C VAL A 24 13.47 -10.63 2.47
N LEU A 25 13.28 -10.37 3.77
CA LEU A 25 14.36 -10.26 4.75
C LEU A 25 14.96 -11.62 5.12
N SER A 26 14.27 -12.72 4.86
CA SER A 26 14.80 -14.08 5.05
C SER A 26 15.86 -14.49 4.00
N SER A 27 16.03 -13.69 2.95
CA SER A 27 16.96 -13.95 1.84
C SER A 27 17.81 -12.73 1.53
N GLU A 28 19.14 -12.83 1.71
CA GLU A 28 20.08 -11.73 1.36
C GLU A 28 19.95 -11.31 -0.11
N ALA A 29 19.70 -12.26 -1.02
CA ALA A 29 19.48 -11.98 -2.42
C ALA A 29 18.23 -11.12 -2.65
N CYS A 30 17.14 -11.40 -1.93
CA CYS A 30 15.91 -10.61 -2.03
C CYS A 30 16.04 -9.24 -1.35
N ALA A 31 16.64 -9.21 -0.16
CA ALA A 31 16.83 -7.98 0.61
C ALA A 31 17.75 -6.97 -0.10
N GLY A 32 18.66 -7.44 -0.95
CA GLY A 32 19.54 -6.61 -1.77
C GLY A 32 19.09 -6.38 -3.22
N ASP A 33 17.99 -6.99 -3.68
CA ASP A 33 17.54 -6.85 -5.07
C ASP A 33 16.88 -5.48 -5.31
N GLU A 34 17.48 -4.71 -6.21
CA GLU A 34 17.06 -3.35 -6.56
C GLU A 34 15.61 -3.28 -7.06
N ARG A 35 15.13 -4.31 -7.76
CA ARG A 35 13.77 -4.32 -8.32
C ARG A 35 12.76 -4.53 -7.19
N ILE A 36 13.03 -5.45 -6.26
CA ILE A 36 12.21 -5.66 -5.07
C ILE A 36 12.14 -4.37 -4.26
N LEU A 37 13.28 -3.77 -3.93
CA LEU A 37 13.34 -2.56 -3.12
C LEU A 37 12.66 -1.37 -3.80
N ALA A 38 12.84 -1.20 -5.11
CA ALA A 38 12.15 -0.15 -5.87
C ALA A 38 10.63 -0.35 -5.89
N THR A 39 10.15 -1.59 -6.06
CA THR A 39 8.71 -1.89 -6.05
C THR A 39 8.10 -1.70 -4.66
N LEU A 40 8.75 -2.16 -3.59
CA LEU A 40 8.28 -1.97 -2.22
C LEU A 40 8.33 -0.50 -1.80
N HIS A 41 9.38 0.23 -2.18
CA HIS A 41 9.45 1.67 -1.96
C HIS A 41 8.30 2.40 -2.67
N HIS A 42 8.03 2.09 -3.94
CA HIS A 42 6.89 2.64 -4.68
C HIS A 42 5.55 2.32 -3.99
N LEU A 43 5.37 1.08 -3.54
CA LEU A 43 4.19 0.64 -2.81
C LEU A 43 3.96 1.49 -1.55
N HIS A 44 4.97 1.58 -0.66
CA HIS A 44 4.83 2.28 0.62
C HIS A 44 4.78 3.81 0.48
N THR A 45 5.52 4.39 -0.47
CA THR A 45 5.40 5.83 -0.74
C THR A 45 4.05 6.19 -1.35
N THR A 46 3.45 5.31 -2.17
CA THR A 46 2.08 5.52 -2.66
C THR A 46 1.05 5.44 -1.52
N GLN A 47 1.20 4.47 -0.62
CA GLN A 47 0.37 4.36 0.59
C GLN A 47 0.42 5.66 1.43
N LEU A 48 1.62 6.15 1.72
CA LEU A 48 1.83 7.41 2.45
C LEU A 48 1.25 8.62 1.70
N ALA A 49 1.44 8.72 0.38
CA ALA A 49 0.93 9.84 -0.40
C ALA A 49 -0.60 9.94 -0.35
N PHE A 50 -1.31 8.80 -0.42
CA PHE A 50 -2.77 8.80 -0.25
C PHE A 50 -3.18 9.20 1.18
N LEU A 51 -2.46 8.73 2.19
CA LEU A 51 -2.71 9.12 3.58
C LEU A 51 -2.54 10.64 3.78
N ASP A 52 -1.50 11.23 3.21
CA ASP A 52 -1.28 12.69 3.27
C ASP A 52 -2.44 13.45 2.60
N VAL A 53 -2.93 12.99 1.45
CA VAL A 53 -4.12 13.55 0.79
C VAL A 53 -5.34 13.50 1.71
N TRP A 54 -5.57 12.37 2.38
CA TRP A 54 -6.71 12.21 3.29
C TRP A 54 -6.64 13.09 4.53
N LEU A 55 -5.42 13.36 5.00
CA LEU A 55 -5.14 14.22 6.15
C LEU A 55 -5.03 15.71 5.76
N GLY A 56 -5.17 16.04 4.47
CA GLY A 56 -5.01 17.41 3.97
C GLY A 56 -3.58 17.95 4.10
N ARG A 57 -2.58 17.05 4.16
CA ARG A 57 -1.16 17.39 4.21
C ARG A 57 -0.63 17.61 2.81
N GLU A 58 0.45 18.36 2.71
CA GLU A 58 1.25 18.36 1.48
C GLU A 58 1.85 16.96 1.29
N PHE A 59 1.73 16.43 0.07
CA PHE A 59 2.38 15.18 -0.31
C PHE A 59 3.54 15.52 -1.24
N GLU A 60 4.60 14.71 -1.17
CA GLU A 60 5.73 14.80 -2.08
C GLU A 60 6.03 13.43 -2.70
N PHE A 61 6.30 13.41 -4.00
CA PHE A 61 6.82 12.21 -4.65
C PHE A 61 8.24 11.96 -4.19
N ARG A 62 8.40 10.99 -3.30
CA ARG A 62 9.72 10.52 -2.88
C ARG A 62 10.27 9.57 -3.95
N ARG A 63 11.45 9.89 -4.48
CA ARG A 63 12.23 8.95 -5.27
C ARG A 63 13.13 8.19 -4.30
N ARG A 64 13.27 6.89 -4.54
CA ARG A 64 14.29 6.10 -3.83
C ARG A 64 15.67 6.65 -4.20
N ASP A 65 16.49 6.89 -3.21
CA ASP A 65 17.88 7.37 -3.26
C ASP A 65 18.78 6.47 -2.38
N GLY A 66 18.94 5.22 -2.80
CA GLY A 66 19.85 4.27 -2.15
C GLY A 66 19.39 3.70 -0.81
N GLU A 67 18.11 3.88 -0.41
CA GLU A 67 17.57 3.30 0.81
C GLU A 67 17.70 1.76 0.80
N ASP A 68 18.22 1.21 1.89
CA ASP A 68 18.27 -0.24 2.10
C ASP A 68 16.89 -0.83 2.48
N ALA A 69 16.82 -2.15 2.62
CA ALA A 69 15.59 -2.85 2.99
C ALA A 69 14.97 -2.34 4.30
N ALA A 70 15.80 -1.99 5.30
CA ALA A 70 15.32 -1.52 6.59
C ALA A 70 14.68 -0.13 6.48
N ALA A 71 15.32 0.78 5.75
CA ALA A 71 14.78 2.11 5.49
C ALA A 71 13.48 2.07 4.68
N VAL A 72 13.39 1.18 3.68
CA VAL A 72 12.14 1.00 2.91
C VAL A 72 11.05 0.36 3.76
N ARG A 73 11.36 -0.61 4.63
CA ARG A 73 10.41 -1.21 5.58
C ARG A 73 9.85 -0.18 6.57
N ALA A 74 10.68 0.75 7.05
CA ALA A 74 10.24 1.80 7.97
C ALA A 74 9.11 2.69 7.39
N LEU A 75 9.04 2.83 6.06
CA LEU A 75 7.92 3.52 5.38
C LEU A 75 6.60 2.75 5.56
N ALA A 76 6.65 1.42 5.47
CA ALA A 76 5.50 0.55 5.70
C ALA A 76 4.96 0.71 7.12
N ASP A 77 5.85 0.63 8.12
CA ASP A 77 5.48 0.72 9.52
C ASP A 77 4.86 2.11 9.82
N THR A 78 5.50 3.18 9.31
CA THR A 78 5.00 4.56 9.41
C THR A 78 3.58 4.70 8.86
N PHE A 79 3.31 4.11 7.69
CA PHE A 79 1.99 4.15 7.09
C PHE A 79 0.97 3.35 7.92
N HIS A 80 1.29 2.11 8.26
CA HIS A 80 0.36 1.20 8.96
C HIS A 80 -0.01 1.69 10.35
N ASP A 81 0.87 2.41 11.03
CA ASP A 81 0.58 3.02 12.33
C ASP A 81 -0.33 4.25 12.20
N GLN A 82 -0.06 5.13 11.24
CA GLN A 82 -0.86 6.34 11.04
C GLN A 82 -2.24 6.05 10.41
N VAL A 83 -2.31 5.13 9.44
CA VAL A 83 -3.56 4.85 8.73
C VAL A 83 -4.59 4.18 9.62
N ARG A 84 -4.16 3.37 10.60
CA ARG A 84 -5.05 2.78 11.60
C ARG A 84 -5.75 3.85 12.43
N ALA A 85 -4.99 4.85 12.90
CA ALA A 85 -5.55 5.97 13.64
C ALA A 85 -6.51 6.80 12.77
N TYR A 86 -6.15 7.04 11.50
CA TYR A 86 -7.01 7.77 10.57
C TYR A 86 -8.34 7.03 10.33
N LEU A 87 -8.30 5.74 9.96
CA LEU A 87 -9.49 4.94 9.71
C LEU A 87 -10.42 4.86 10.94
N GLY A 88 -9.86 4.86 12.15
CA GLY A 88 -10.63 4.92 13.40
C GLY A 88 -11.42 6.23 13.60
N SER A 89 -11.08 7.29 12.87
CA SER A 89 -11.80 8.57 12.92
C SER A 89 -12.81 8.76 11.76
N VAL A 90 -12.75 7.91 10.73
CA VAL A 90 -13.64 7.98 9.57
C VAL A 90 -14.99 7.36 9.91
N ARG A 91 -16.07 8.02 9.47
CA ARG A 91 -17.46 7.56 9.60
C ARG A 91 -18.01 7.17 8.23
N ASP A 92 -18.98 6.26 8.18
CA ASP A 92 -19.56 5.75 6.93
C ASP A 92 -20.10 6.86 6.01
N ASP A 93 -20.69 7.91 6.59
CA ASP A 93 -21.21 9.07 5.86
C ASP A 93 -20.11 9.87 5.13
N ALA A 94 -18.88 9.89 5.68
CA ALA A 94 -17.75 10.57 5.09
C ALA A 94 -17.19 9.86 3.84
N LEU A 95 -17.42 8.55 3.70
CA LEU A 95 -16.87 7.75 2.58
C LEU A 95 -17.37 8.22 1.21
N GLY A 96 -18.54 8.86 1.17
CA GLY A 96 -19.12 9.43 -0.05
C GLY A 96 -18.57 10.79 -0.44
N GLY A 97 -17.77 11.42 0.43
CA GLY A 97 -17.18 12.74 0.18
C GLY A 97 -16.21 12.71 -1.01
N GLU A 98 -16.32 13.70 -1.89
CA GLU A 98 -15.44 13.84 -3.05
C GLU A 98 -14.07 14.38 -2.64
N LEU A 99 -13.01 13.76 -3.15
CA LEU A 99 -11.65 14.26 -3.07
C LEU A 99 -11.05 14.51 -4.46
N THR A 100 -10.05 15.38 -4.48
CA THR A 100 -9.19 15.61 -5.63
C THR A 100 -7.83 15.01 -5.33
N VAL A 101 -7.39 14.05 -6.14
CA VAL A 101 -6.05 13.50 -6.04
C VAL A 101 -5.07 14.49 -6.71
N PRO A 102 -4.08 15.05 -6.00
CA PRO A 102 -3.29 16.17 -6.54
C PRO A 102 -2.43 15.84 -7.78
N TRP A 103 -2.14 14.55 -7.99
CA TRP A 103 -1.32 14.07 -9.09
C TRP A 103 -2.12 13.65 -10.33
N THR A 104 -3.41 13.98 -10.40
CA THR A 104 -4.24 13.72 -11.58
C THR A 104 -3.65 14.30 -12.87
N LYS A 105 -3.03 15.49 -12.81
CA LYS A 105 -2.38 16.16 -13.94
C LYS A 105 -1.36 15.29 -14.69
N TYR A 106 -0.69 14.36 -14.00
CA TYR A 106 0.28 13.46 -14.64
C TYR A 106 -0.40 12.37 -15.49
N PHE A 107 -1.66 12.06 -15.19
CA PHE A 107 -2.44 11.04 -15.87
C PHE A 107 -3.35 11.62 -16.96
N GLU A 108 -3.84 12.85 -16.82
CA GLU A 108 -4.75 13.47 -17.80
C GLU A 108 -4.20 13.47 -19.23
N LYS A 109 -2.90 13.75 -19.38
CA LYS A 109 -2.23 13.66 -20.69
C LYS A 109 -2.30 12.26 -21.29
N ARG A 110 -2.13 11.22 -20.46
CA ARG A 110 -2.19 9.82 -20.88
C ARG A 110 -3.62 9.34 -21.12
N LEU A 111 -4.58 9.89 -20.38
CA LEU A 111 -6.00 9.58 -20.49
C LEU A 111 -6.67 10.31 -21.66
N GLY A 112 -6.06 11.36 -22.19
CA GLY A 112 -6.65 12.22 -23.24
C GLY A 112 -7.88 12.99 -22.77
N ARG A 113 -8.12 13.06 -21.46
CA ARG A 113 -9.26 13.73 -20.82
C ARG A 113 -8.92 14.13 -19.39
N SER A 114 -9.68 15.07 -18.84
CA SER A 114 -9.57 15.43 -17.42
C SER A 114 -9.89 14.24 -16.51
N ALA A 115 -9.17 14.15 -15.40
CA ALA A 115 -9.42 13.15 -14.39
C ALA A 115 -10.69 13.52 -13.61
N GLY A 116 -11.54 12.54 -13.33
CA GLY A 116 -12.72 12.75 -12.51
C GLY A 116 -12.38 12.94 -11.03
N ARG A 117 -13.31 13.51 -10.28
CA ARG A 117 -13.30 13.44 -8.81
C ARG A 117 -13.54 11.99 -8.39
N VAL A 118 -12.96 11.59 -7.25
CA VAL A 118 -13.15 10.26 -6.67
C VAL A 118 -13.67 10.39 -5.26
N LYS A 119 -14.38 9.39 -4.76
CA LYS A 119 -14.88 9.38 -3.38
C LYS A 119 -13.80 8.93 -2.42
N LEU A 120 -13.90 9.33 -1.14
CA LEU A 120 -12.96 8.95 -0.10
C LEU A 120 -12.81 7.42 -0.02
N GLY A 121 -13.94 6.70 0.06
CA GLY A 121 -13.92 5.24 0.11
C GLY A 121 -13.33 4.58 -1.14
N GLU A 122 -13.47 5.19 -2.31
CA GLU A 122 -12.86 4.69 -3.57
C GLU A 122 -11.33 4.86 -3.53
N SER A 123 -10.84 5.98 -3.01
CA SER A 123 -9.40 6.20 -2.84
C SER A 123 -8.78 5.25 -1.80
N MET A 124 -9.52 4.94 -0.71
CA MET A 124 -9.06 3.96 0.28
C MET A 124 -9.01 2.55 -0.32
N TYR A 125 -9.99 2.17 -1.14
CA TYR A 125 -9.97 0.91 -1.87
C TYR A 125 -8.84 0.84 -2.90
N GLN A 126 -8.57 1.96 -3.60
CA GLN A 126 -7.45 2.06 -4.53
C GLN A 126 -6.12 1.71 -3.86
N VAL A 127 -5.86 2.17 -2.64
CA VAL A 127 -4.62 1.83 -1.91
C VAL A 127 -4.51 0.33 -1.66
N VAL A 128 -5.58 -0.32 -1.19
CA VAL A 128 -5.60 -1.77 -0.97
C VAL A 128 -5.35 -2.53 -2.27
N SER A 129 -6.07 -2.18 -3.34
CA SER A 129 -5.92 -2.85 -4.64
C SER A 129 -4.54 -2.63 -5.26
N HIS A 130 -3.96 -1.43 -5.09
CA HIS A 130 -2.63 -1.09 -5.59
C HIS A 130 -1.54 -1.85 -4.83
N SER A 131 -1.65 -1.96 -3.50
CA SER A 131 -0.74 -2.76 -2.69
C SER A 131 -0.80 -4.24 -3.08
N MET A 132 -2.01 -4.80 -3.29
CA MET A 132 -2.15 -6.18 -3.78
C MET A 132 -1.44 -6.40 -5.13
N HIS A 133 -1.61 -5.47 -6.07
CA HIS A 133 -0.95 -5.55 -7.38
C HIS A 133 0.58 -5.61 -7.26
N HIS A 134 1.18 -4.71 -6.48
CA HIS A 134 2.63 -4.63 -6.32
C HIS A 134 3.20 -5.76 -5.46
N ARG A 135 2.47 -6.26 -4.45
CA ARG A 135 2.86 -7.51 -3.75
C ARG A 135 2.93 -8.71 -4.69
N GLY A 136 2.04 -8.79 -5.69
CA GLY A 136 2.11 -9.81 -6.73
C GLY A 136 3.40 -9.73 -7.56
N GLN A 137 3.83 -8.52 -7.93
CA GLN A 137 5.10 -8.30 -8.62
C GLN A 137 6.30 -8.70 -7.77
N VAL A 138 6.30 -8.30 -6.49
CA VAL A 138 7.36 -8.68 -5.54
C VAL A 138 7.40 -10.19 -5.34
N SER A 139 6.25 -10.85 -5.22
CA SER A 139 6.16 -12.31 -5.08
C SER A 139 6.78 -13.05 -6.27
N MET A 140 6.60 -12.53 -7.48
CA MET A 140 7.27 -13.05 -8.67
C MET A 140 8.79 -12.90 -8.60
N LEU A 141 9.28 -11.74 -8.13
CA LEU A 141 10.72 -11.48 -7.98
C LEU A 141 11.35 -12.34 -6.88
N ILE A 142 10.67 -12.52 -5.74
CA ILE A 142 11.10 -13.43 -4.67
C ILE A 142 11.31 -14.84 -5.24
N ARG A 143 10.34 -15.32 -6.02
CA ARG A 143 10.43 -16.63 -6.68
C ARG A 143 11.58 -16.71 -7.68
N GLU A 144 11.79 -15.67 -8.48
CA GLU A 144 12.89 -15.58 -9.45
C GLU A 144 14.27 -15.69 -8.78
N LEU A 145 14.42 -15.11 -7.58
CA LEU A 145 15.63 -15.14 -6.79
C LEU A 145 15.79 -16.42 -5.95
N GLY A 146 14.94 -17.42 -6.16
CA GLY A 146 15.03 -18.73 -5.52
C GLY A 146 14.46 -18.81 -4.10
N ALA A 147 13.76 -17.79 -3.63
CA ALA A 147 13.06 -17.79 -2.35
C ALA A 147 11.56 -18.14 -2.52
N ASP A 148 10.89 -18.41 -1.39
CA ASP A 148 9.46 -18.71 -1.37
C ASP A 148 8.63 -17.44 -1.11
N PRO A 149 7.78 -17.00 -2.05
CA PRO A 149 6.83 -15.94 -1.82
C PRO A 149 5.79 -16.38 -0.78
N PRO A 150 5.34 -15.47 0.09
CA PRO A 150 4.39 -15.80 1.14
C PRO A 150 2.98 -16.02 0.60
N LEU A 151 2.18 -16.78 1.35
CA LEU A 151 0.75 -16.96 1.10
C LEU A 151 -0.03 -15.82 1.74
N VAL A 152 -0.49 -14.86 0.94
CA VAL A 152 -1.07 -13.59 1.42
C VAL A 152 -2.55 -13.41 1.08
N ASP A 153 -3.23 -14.48 0.68
CA ASP A 153 -4.65 -14.46 0.33
C ASP A 153 -5.53 -14.00 1.50
N TYR A 154 -6.56 -13.21 1.19
CA TYR A 154 -7.50 -12.73 2.21
C TYR A 154 -8.22 -13.89 2.92
N ILE A 155 -8.57 -14.95 2.20
CA ILE A 155 -9.23 -16.13 2.81
C ILE A 155 -8.30 -16.87 3.78
N VAL A 156 -6.99 -16.88 3.52
CA VAL A 156 -6.00 -17.51 4.39
C VAL A 156 -5.87 -16.71 5.67
N TRP A 157 -5.80 -15.38 5.56
CA TRP A 157 -5.83 -14.49 6.72
C TRP A 157 -7.07 -14.70 7.60
N LEU A 158 -8.24 -14.94 7.00
CA LEU A 158 -9.45 -15.30 7.76
C LEU A 158 -9.32 -16.66 8.46
N TRP A 159 -8.77 -17.66 7.79
CA TRP A 159 -8.56 -18.99 8.39
C TRP A 159 -7.54 -18.99 9.53
N LEU A 160 -6.61 -18.03 9.51
CA LEU A 160 -5.64 -17.79 10.56
C LEU A 160 -6.20 -16.92 11.71
N ASP A 161 -7.52 -16.67 11.72
CA ASP A 161 -8.19 -15.82 12.72
C ASP A 161 -7.67 -14.37 12.76
N ARG A 162 -7.44 -13.80 11.57
CA ARG A 162 -7.17 -12.37 11.35
C ARG A 162 -5.93 -11.84 12.09
N PRO A 163 -4.74 -12.44 11.91
CA PRO A 163 -3.51 -11.97 12.55
C PRO A 163 -3.16 -10.51 12.19
N THR A 164 -2.41 -9.84 13.06
CA THR A 164 -2.04 -8.41 12.94
C THR A 164 -0.62 -8.18 12.48
#